data_AF-A0A2X4VGK8-F1
#
_entry.id   AF-A0A2X4VGK8-F1
#
_cell.length_a   1.000
_cell.length_b   1.000
_cell.length_c   1.000
_cell.angle_alpha   90.00
_cell.angle_beta   90.00
_cell.angle_gamma   90.00
#
_symmetry.space_group_name_H-M   'P 1'
#
loop_
_entity.id
_entity.type
_entity.pdbx_description
1 polymer ?
#
loop_
_entity_poly.entity_id
_entity_poly.type
_entity_poly.pdbx_seq_one_letter_code
_entity_poly.pdbx_strand_id
1 'polypeptide(L)'
;MSLYRINKSTLVSFTLLCLTACSLPEKQDSRAIDSQSLIPICVNWGQYACGLINRSGESVAPPIYRSLYNQSDVWIGERSDGKTDVLDLQGRSLGQIDGSNIHKLGDGILIDFNKHFYRYDGTEISLKNSQVRLIGSMSEELISAFGLDERQKYKSGYVDMNLQWVIPPTYNSVGDFHQGFAEAFVGDQDHRKITLIDKTGKMRTPLIPGIRLFWLYDNKWLRWTGKPFKEKSDLIDTTGQVLISDIYTAINEKGIRIVPYSQGGESGLLDLETLKKNPIPLADYNYSTNFSDGVLWMSGKKSNSPHSPKSWLLVNQQGQTLFEASYRYPSPFYQGFSVVLDHNGDYGVIDKNNRIVFPFEYKDIQTPWLTWAQTPNFGDVWWLTKKSTPDAQQLMNSSGKLIATVQHRVVQKKGEPCGRYTNGIEIVTNAKGKRLWEKERLEACQR
;
A
#
# COMPACT_ATOMS: atom_id res chain seq x y z
N MET A 1 -47.13 19.60 -70.60
CA MET A 1 -46.50 20.78 -71.23
C MET A 1 -46.08 21.69 -70.08
N SER A 2 -44.81 22.09 -69.87
CA SER A 2 -43.53 21.86 -70.57
C SER A 2 -42.45 21.53 -69.50
N LEU A 3 -41.43 20.68 -69.72
CA LEU A 3 -40.19 20.87 -70.50
C LEU A 3 -39.38 22.12 -70.07
N TYR A 4 -38.06 22.09 -69.77
CA TYR A 4 -37.09 20.99 -69.51
C TYR A 4 -35.75 21.56 -68.93
N ARG A 5 -34.81 20.69 -68.49
CA ARG A 5 -33.40 20.96 -68.03
C ARG A 5 -33.25 21.55 -66.60
N ILE A 6 -32.35 21.12 -65.68
CA ILE A 6 -31.01 20.45 -65.67
C ILE A 6 -29.87 21.46 -65.95
N ASN A 7 -28.85 21.72 -65.11
CA ASN A 7 -28.39 21.17 -63.79
C ASN A 7 -27.72 22.34 -62.96
N LYS A 8 -26.88 22.25 -61.92
CA LYS A 8 -26.08 21.21 -61.23
C LYS A 8 -25.74 21.63 -59.77
N SER A 9 -24.76 20.95 -59.14
CA SER A 9 -23.95 21.33 -57.96
C SER A 9 -24.65 21.54 -56.61
N THR A 10 -25.38 20.52 -56.16
CA THR A 10 -25.65 20.32 -54.72
C THR A 10 -24.41 19.76 -54.02
N LEU A 11 -23.95 20.41 -52.94
CA LEU A 11 -22.92 19.85 -52.07
C LEU A 11 -23.58 18.78 -51.17
N VAL A 12 -23.10 17.54 -51.21
CA VAL A 12 -23.69 16.45 -50.40
C VAL A 12 -23.10 16.46 -49.00
N SER A 13 -23.96 16.59 -47.99
CA SER A 13 -23.57 16.53 -46.58
C SER A 13 -23.00 15.15 -46.23
N PHE A 14 -21.72 15.11 -45.83
CA PHE A 14 -21.19 14.00 -45.06
C PHE A 14 -21.62 14.16 -43.60
N THR A 15 -22.72 13.52 -43.22
CA THR A 15 -23.14 13.41 -41.82
C THR A 15 -22.18 12.49 -41.08
N LEU A 16 -21.12 13.06 -40.52
CA LEU A 16 -20.16 12.33 -39.71
C LEU A 16 -20.85 11.84 -38.43
N LEU A 17 -21.17 10.55 -38.35
CA LEU A 17 -21.62 9.92 -37.11
C LEU A 17 -20.45 9.88 -36.12
N CYS A 18 -20.28 10.96 -35.35
CA CYS A 18 -19.52 10.91 -34.12
C CYS A 18 -20.24 9.99 -33.13
N LEU A 19 -19.88 8.70 -33.16
CA LEU A 19 -20.04 7.81 -32.02
C LEU A 19 -19.17 8.36 -30.89
N THR A 20 -19.70 9.33 -30.15
CA THR A 20 -19.15 9.76 -28.86
C THR A 20 -19.24 8.56 -27.93
N ALA A 21 -18.14 7.81 -27.81
CA ALA A 21 -18.00 6.82 -26.77
C ALA A 21 -18.20 7.53 -25.43
N CYS A 22 -19.30 7.23 -24.74
CA CYS A 22 -19.50 7.69 -23.38
C CYS A 22 -18.50 6.96 -22.48
N SER A 23 -17.26 7.49 -22.42
CA SER A 23 -16.43 7.34 -21.23
C SER A 23 -17.27 7.84 -20.06
N LEU A 24 -17.79 6.91 -19.26
CA LEU A 24 -18.39 7.26 -17.98
C LEU A 24 -17.35 8.12 -17.24
N PRO A 25 -17.70 9.34 -16.80
CA PRO A 25 -16.76 10.14 -16.04
C PRO A 25 -16.40 9.34 -14.79
N GLU A 26 -15.12 8.97 -14.69
CA GLU A 26 -14.59 8.30 -13.51
C GLU A 26 -14.99 9.14 -12.30
N LYS A 27 -15.70 8.51 -11.35
CA LYS A 27 -16.51 9.23 -10.36
C LYS A 27 -15.62 9.76 -9.25
N GLN A 28 -14.83 10.78 -9.59
CA GLN A 28 -13.80 11.39 -8.76
C GLN A 28 -14.40 11.78 -7.41
N ASP A 29 -14.00 11.06 -6.36
CA ASP A 29 -14.69 11.11 -5.07
C ASP A 29 -14.44 12.46 -4.39
N SER A 30 -15.45 13.32 -4.42
CA SER A 30 -15.38 14.71 -4.02
C SER A 30 -15.29 14.93 -2.50
N ARG A 31 -15.00 13.87 -1.73
CA ARG A 31 -14.68 13.94 -0.29
C ARG A 31 -13.46 13.14 0.15
N ALA A 32 -12.69 12.56 -0.77
CA ALA A 32 -11.44 11.88 -0.45
C ALA A 32 -10.33 12.91 -0.09
N ILE A 33 -10.33 13.39 1.15
CA ILE A 33 -9.17 14.11 1.71
C ILE A 33 -8.05 13.09 1.87
N ASP A 34 -7.02 13.21 1.03
CA ASP A 34 -5.84 12.34 0.98
C ASP A 34 -5.27 12.06 2.39
N SER A 35 -5.01 10.78 2.68
CA SER A 35 -4.46 10.35 3.97
C SER A 35 -3.01 10.80 4.18
N GLN A 36 -2.30 11.15 3.11
CA GLN A 36 -1.01 11.83 3.12
C GLN A 36 -1.13 13.38 3.30
N SER A 37 -2.32 13.92 3.60
CA SER A 37 -2.51 15.36 3.91
C SER A 37 -1.79 15.80 5.19
N LEU A 38 -1.65 14.88 6.16
CA LEU A 38 -0.93 15.09 7.41
C LEU A 38 0.35 14.26 7.45
N ILE A 39 1.35 14.79 8.14
CA ILE A 39 2.70 14.23 8.20
C ILE A 39 3.06 14.03 9.68
N PRO A 40 3.45 12.81 10.09
CA PRO A 40 3.91 12.56 11.45
C PRO A 40 5.34 13.05 11.63
N ILE A 41 5.63 13.66 12.78
CA ILE A 41 6.99 13.97 13.22
C ILE A 41 7.16 13.42 14.64
N CYS A 42 8.25 12.69 14.86
CA CYS A 42 8.57 12.09 16.15
C CYS A 42 9.84 12.71 16.74
N VAL A 43 9.87 12.81 18.07
CA VAL A 43 10.92 13.44 18.89
C VAL A 43 11.22 12.58 20.12
N ASN A 44 12.36 12.79 20.79
CA ASN A 44 12.78 12.01 21.95
C ASN A 44 13.13 12.90 23.15
N TRP A 45 12.10 13.53 23.71
CA TRP A 45 12.24 14.49 24.81
C TRP A 45 12.36 13.81 26.19
N GLY A 46 13.19 12.76 26.27
CA GLY A 46 13.28 11.81 27.38
C GLY A 46 12.32 10.63 27.25
N GLN A 47 11.31 10.74 26.40
CA GLN A 47 10.52 9.64 25.86
C GLN A 47 10.29 9.88 24.36
N TYR A 48 10.21 8.80 23.57
CA TYR A 48 9.84 8.87 22.16
C TYR A 48 8.35 9.21 22.04
N ALA A 49 8.03 10.28 21.30
CA ALA A 49 6.65 10.70 21.06
C ALA A 49 6.49 11.32 19.67
N CYS A 50 5.36 11.04 19.02
CA CYS A 50 4.99 11.48 17.69
C CYS A 50 3.78 12.43 17.74
N GLY A 51 3.80 13.46 16.89
CA GLY A 51 2.69 14.40 16.66
C GLY A 51 2.42 14.58 15.16
N LEU A 52 1.37 15.31 14.80
CA LEU A 52 0.97 15.56 13.41
C LEU A 52 1.16 17.03 13.02
N ILE A 53 1.70 17.26 11.82
CA ILE A 53 1.65 18.56 11.14
C ILE A 53 0.90 18.47 9.82
N ASN A 54 0.44 19.61 9.31
CA ASN A 54 -0.05 19.74 7.94
C ASN A 54 1.10 20.03 6.94
N ARG A 55 0.78 19.95 5.64
CA ARG A 55 1.70 20.26 4.53
C ARG A 55 2.19 21.73 4.45
N SER A 56 1.71 22.64 5.31
CA SER A 56 2.27 24.00 5.50
C SER A 56 3.25 24.13 6.67
N GLY A 57 3.50 23.05 7.42
CA GLY A 57 4.42 23.08 8.57
C GLY A 57 3.76 23.64 9.83
N GLU A 58 2.47 23.39 10.04
CA GLU A 58 1.72 23.85 11.21
C GLU A 58 1.24 22.64 12.02
N SER A 59 1.32 22.74 13.35
CA SER A 59 0.86 21.71 14.27
C SER A 59 -0.63 21.43 14.11
N VAL A 60 -0.97 20.16 13.98
CA VAL A 60 -2.35 19.64 14.04
C VAL A 60 -2.56 18.84 15.32
N ALA A 61 -1.62 17.96 15.69
CA ALA A 61 -1.64 17.23 16.96
C ALA A 61 -0.26 17.29 17.66
N PRO A 62 -0.20 17.46 18.99
CA PRO A 62 1.06 17.54 19.74
C PRO A 62 1.77 16.17 19.85
N PRO A 63 3.09 16.15 20.15
CA PRO A 63 3.86 14.93 20.29
C PRO A 63 3.60 14.28 21.66
N ILE A 64 2.46 13.59 21.76
CA ILE A 64 1.99 12.88 22.95
C ILE A 64 1.83 11.37 22.74
N TYR A 65 1.98 10.91 21.50
CA TYR A 65 1.76 9.52 21.12
C TYR A 65 3.07 8.74 21.09
N ARG A 66 3.23 7.73 21.94
CA ARG A 66 4.38 6.80 21.90
C ARG A 66 4.42 5.97 20.60
N SER A 67 3.28 5.87 19.91
CA SER A 67 3.18 5.29 18.57
C SER A 67 2.03 5.95 17.81
N LEU A 68 2.20 6.24 16.52
CA LEU A 68 1.22 6.97 15.72
C LEU A 68 1.27 6.49 14.27
N TYR A 69 0.21 5.81 13.84
CA TYR A 69 0.14 5.18 12.51
C TYR A 69 -1.04 5.68 11.69
N ASN A 70 -0.84 5.79 10.38
CA ASN A 70 -1.91 5.93 9.40
C ASN A 70 -2.39 4.53 8.95
N GLN A 71 -3.70 4.34 8.86
CA GLN A 71 -4.35 3.07 8.48
C GLN A 71 -5.30 3.27 7.27
N SER A 72 -4.87 4.09 6.31
CA SER A 72 -5.57 4.49 5.07
C SER A 72 -6.70 5.52 5.23
N ASP A 73 -7.62 5.34 6.18
CA ASP A 73 -8.78 6.21 6.42
C ASP A 73 -8.79 6.87 7.82
N VAL A 74 -7.90 6.41 8.71
CA VAL A 74 -7.87 6.77 10.13
C VAL A 74 -6.41 6.83 10.62
N TRP A 75 -6.16 7.66 11.62
CA TRP A 75 -4.92 7.62 12.41
C TRP A 75 -5.19 6.98 13.76
N ILE A 76 -4.26 6.13 14.21
CA ILE A 76 -4.30 5.51 15.53
C ILE A 76 -3.09 6.01 16.33
N GLY A 77 -3.36 6.77 17.40
CA GLY A 77 -2.35 7.38 18.27
C GLY A 77 -2.33 6.73 19.65
N GLU A 78 -1.37 5.85 19.89
CA GLU A 78 -1.14 5.23 21.20
C GLU A 78 -0.45 6.21 22.16
N ARG A 79 -1.02 6.42 23.34
CA ARG A 79 -0.55 7.39 24.33
C ARG A 79 0.35 6.74 25.38
N SER A 80 1.17 7.53 26.06
CA SER A 80 2.00 7.05 27.19
C SER A 80 1.20 6.73 28.46
N ASP A 81 -0.07 7.16 28.54
CA ASP A 81 -0.99 6.84 29.64
C ASP A 81 -1.73 5.49 29.46
N GLY A 82 -1.43 4.75 28.39
CA GLY A 82 -1.97 3.42 28.10
C GLY A 82 -3.21 3.42 27.21
N LYS A 83 -3.80 4.59 26.95
CA LYS A 83 -4.97 4.79 26.08
C LYS A 83 -4.57 4.94 24.61
N THR A 84 -5.57 4.90 23.72
CA THR A 84 -5.39 5.15 22.30
C THR A 84 -6.42 6.16 21.79
N ASP A 85 -5.96 7.24 21.18
CA ASP A 85 -6.82 8.19 20.47
C ASP A 85 -7.00 7.76 19.00
N VAL A 86 -8.24 7.81 18.52
CA VAL A 86 -8.60 7.54 17.13
C VAL A 86 -8.89 8.88 16.46
N LEU A 87 -8.17 9.21 15.38
CA LEU A 87 -8.28 10.50 14.69
C LEU A 87 -8.63 10.32 13.22
N ASP A 88 -9.39 11.25 12.64
CA ASP A 88 -9.62 11.30 11.19
C ASP A 88 -8.38 11.76 10.40
N LEU A 89 -8.46 11.73 9.07
CA LEU A 89 -7.37 12.18 8.19
C LEU A 89 -7.07 13.70 8.27
N GLN A 90 -7.81 14.47 9.07
CA GLN A 90 -7.54 15.87 9.41
C GLN A 90 -7.02 16.01 10.86
N GLY A 91 -6.73 14.92 11.56
CA GLY A 91 -6.17 14.88 12.90
C GLY A 91 -7.17 15.24 14.00
N ARG A 92 -8.47 15.30 13.69
CA ARG A 92 -9.54 15.54 14.67
C ARG A 92 -9.90 14.21 15.33
N SER A 93 -10.10 14.22 16.64
CA SER A 93 -10.53 12.99 17.35
C SER A 93 -11.91 12.54 16.88
N LEU A 94 -12.00 11.26 16.51
CA LEU A 94 -13.24 10.52 16.30
C LEU A 94 -13.68 9.85 17.62
N GLY A 95 -12.71 9.33 18.38
CA GLY A 95 -12.94 8.62 19.64
C GLY A 95 -11.66 8.39 20.44
N GLN A 96 -11.82 7.75 21.61
CA GLN A 96 -10.73 7.29 22.47
C GLN A 96 -11.07 5.91 23.03
N ILE A 97 -10.09 5.01 23.06
CA ILE A 97 -10.19 3.65 23.60
C ILE A 97 -9.32 3.55 24.86
N ASP A 98 -9.86 2.98 25.93
CA ASP A 98 -9.12 2.71 27.19
C ASP A 98 -8.31 1.42 27.06
N GLY A 99 -7.34 1.44 26.15
CA GLY A 99 -6.54 0.28 25.77
C GLY A 99 -5.45 0.62 24.77
N SER A 100 -4.56 -0.35 24.54
CA SER A 100 -3.35 -0.22 23.71
C SER A 100 -3.15 -1.42 22.80
N ASN A 101 -2.27 -1.25 21.80
CA ASN A 101 -2.08 -2.15 20.66
C ASN A 101 -3.36 -2.29 19.83
N ILE A 102 -4.04 -1.16 19.64
CA ILE A 102 -5.23 -1.04 18.80
C ILE A 102 -4.77 -0.96 17.34
N HIS A 103 -5.35 -1.79 16.48
CA HIS A 103 -5.04 -1.83 15.06
C HIS A 103 -6.32 -1.83 14.22
N LYS A 104 -6.24 -1.30 13.00
CA LYS A 104 -7.36 -1.37 12.05
C LYS A 104 -7.51 -2.81 11.57
N LEU A 105 -8.70 -3.38 11.75
CA LEU A 105 -9.07 -4.68 11.20
C LEU A 105 -9.65 -4.52 9.79
N GLY A 106 -10.44 -3.46 9.60
CA GLY A 106 -11.04 -3.02 8.34
C GLY A 106 -11.78 -1.71 8.54
N ASP A 107 -12.46 -1.22 7.51
CA ASP A 107 -13.09 0.10 7.51
C ASP A 107 -14.15 0.20 8.63
N GLY A 108 -14.00 1.20 9.50
CA GLY A 108 -14.85 1.40 10.69
C GLY A 108 -14.69 0.38 11.84
N ILE A 109 -13.74 -0.58 11.76
CA ILE A 109 -13.50 -1.61 12.78
C ILE A 109 -12.03 -1.62 13.23
N LEU A 110 -11.82 -1.51 14.55
CA LEU A 110 -10.55 -1.67 15.24
C LEU A 110 -10.55 -2.93 16.12
N ILE A 111 -9.37 -3.45 16.44
CA ILE A 111 -9.16 -4.62 17.31
C ILE A 111 -7.94 -4.42 18.22
N ASP A 112 -7.97 -4.96 19.44
CA ASP A 112 -6.80 -5.04 20.34
C ASP A 112 -6.15 -6.45 20.35
N PHE A 113 -5.00 -6.62 21.02
CA PHE A 113 -4.37 -7.94 21.16
C PHE A 113 -5.18 -8.97 21.96
N ASN A 114 -6.14 -8.53 22.80
CA ASN A 114 -7.04 -9.42 23.54
C ASN A 114 -8.23 -9.89 22.69
N LYS A 115 -8.44 -9.28 21.51
CA LYS A 115 -9.58 -9.46 20.60
C LYS A 115 -10.87 -8.86 21.15
N HIS A 116 -10.77 -7.72 21.83
CA HIS A 116 -11.86 -6.76 21.90
C HIS A 116 -11.93 -5.99 20.57
N PHE A 117 -13.14 -5.61 20.16
CA PHE A 117 -13.42 -4.94 18.89
C PHE A 117 -14.03 -3.56 19.17
N TYR A 118 -13.66 -2.55 18.39
CA TYR A 118 -14.14 -1.18 18.60
C TYR A 118 -14.55 -0.50 17.30
N ARG A 119 -15.53 0.40 17.38
CA ARG A 119 -15.82 1.40 16.35
C ARG A 119 -14.83 2.57 16.45
N TYR A 120 -14.73 3.41 15.42
CA TYR A 120 -13.81 4.56 15.40
C TYR A 120 -14.18 5.66 16.42
N ASP A 121 -15.40 5.65 16.96
CA ASP A 121 -15.82 6.50 18.08
C ASP A 121 -15.39 5.97 19.46
N GLY A 122 -14.75 4.80 19.52
CA GLY A 122 -14.32 4.12 20.74
C GLY A 122 -15.33 3.12 21.31
N THR A 123 -16.53 2.99 20.73
CA THR A 123 -17.57 2.05 21.20
C THR A 123 -17.13 0.60 21.02
N GLU A 124 -17.07 -0.16 22.12
CA GLU A 124 -16.77 -1.59 22.10
C GLU A 124 -17.93 -2.41 21.48
N ILE A 125 -17.57 -3.37 20.62
CA ILE A 125 -18.47 -4.27 19.90
C ILE A 125 -18.47 -5.64 20.60
N SER A 126 -19.31 -5.79 21.63
CA SER A 126 -19.34 -7.01 22.43
C SER A 126 -19.78 -8.25 21.62
N LEU A 127 -18.99 -9.32 21.69
CA LEU A 127 -19.26 -10.63 21.08
C LEU A 127 -20.49 -11.33 21.72
N LYS A 128 -21.69 -10.97 21.28
CA LYS A 128 -22.95 -11.61 21.73
C LYS A 128 -23.10 -13.06 21.24
N ASN A 129 -22.41 -13.45 20.17
CA ASN A 129 -22.52 -14.77 19.59
C ASN A 129 -21.45 -15.73 20.14
N SER A 130 -21.84 -16.55 21.11
CA SER A 130 -20.96 -17.54 21.77
C SER A 130 -20.55 -18.73 20.88
N GLN A 131 -20.85 -18.74 19.58
CA GLN A 131 -20.26 -19.67 18.60
C GLN A 131 -19.06 -19.10 17.85
N VAL A 132 -18.88 -17.78 17.80
CA VAL A 132 -17.65 -17.17 17.27
C VAL A 132 -16.51 -17.46 18.25
N ARG A 133 -15.36 -17.90 17.73
CA ARG A 133 -14.20 -18.37 18.54
C ARG A 133 -12.95 -17.55 18.27
N LEU A 134 -12.69 -17.29 16.99
CA LEU A 134 -11.58 -16.49 16.49
C LEU A 134 -12.07 -15.70 15.29
N ILE A 135 -11.52 -14.51 15.10
CA ILE A 135 -11.77 -13.64 13.95
C ILE A 135 -10.42 -13.41 13.27
N GLY A 136 -10.42 -13.43 11.94
CA GLY A 136 -9.28 -13.18 11.05
C GLY A 136 -9.41 -11.84 10.35
N SER A 137 -8.88 -11.74 9.12
CA SER A 137 -8.94 -10.54 8.29
C SER A 137 -10.37 -10.12 7.90
N MET A 138 -10.58 -8.80 7.77
CA MET A 138 -11.75 -8.21 7.13
C MET A 138 -11.48 -7.95 5.64
N SER A 139 -12.49 -8.21 4.81
CA SER A 139 -12.45 -8.04 3.36
C SER A 139 -13.85 -7.76 2.84
N GLU A 140 -14.03 -6.62 2.18
CA GLU A 140 -15.30 -6.18 1.58
C GLU A 140 -16.54 -6.29 2.52
N GLU A 141 -16.46 -5.65 3.69
CA GLU A 141 -17.48 -5.63 4.77
C GLU A 141 -17.72 -6.95 5.51
N LEU A 142 -17.06 -8.04 5.11
CA LEU A 142 -17.12 -9.34 5.78
C LEU A 142 -15.82 -9.65 6.50
N ILE A 143 -15.91 -10.17 7.73
CA ILE A 143 -14.75 -10.58 8.53
C ILE A 143 -14.68 -12.10 8.58
N SER A 144 -13.55 -12.68 8.17
CA SER A 144 -13.32 -14.12 8.27
C SER A 144 -13.36 -14.55 9.74
N ALA A 145 -14.01 -15.67 10.05
CA ALA A 145 -14.19 -16.10 11.43
C ALA A 145 -14.25 -17.63 11.57
N PHE A 146 -13.76 -18.13 12.71
CA PHE A 146 -13.84 -19.53 13.09
C PHE A 146 -14.95 -19.72 14.12
N GLY A 147 -15.70 -20.81 13.96
CA GLY A 147 -16.70 -21.28 14.91
C GLY A 147 -16.77 -22.81 14.91
N LEU A 148 -17.76 -23.36 15.61
CA LEU A 148 -18.07 -24.78 15.60
C LEU A 148 -19.19 -25.05 14.59
N ASP A 149 -19.04 -26.09 13.77
CA ASP A 149 -20.15 -26.62 12.96
C ASP A 149 -21.13 -27.43 13.82
N GLU A 150 -22.24 -27.86 13.21
CA GLU A 150 -23.26 -28.71 13.85
C GLU A 150 -22.68 -29.98 14.50
N ARG A 151 -21.52 -30.45 14.02
CA ARG A 151 -20.82 -31.66 14.46
C ARG A 151 -19.71 -31.35 15.47
N GLN A 152 -19.71 -30.15 16.04
CA GLN A 152 -18.73 -29.64 17.00
C GLN A 152 -17.28 -29.64 16.48
N LYS A 153 -17.08 -29.51 15.16
CA LYS A 153 -15.76 -29.35 14.55
C LYS A 153 -15.48 -27.88 14.26
N TYR A 154 -14.24 -27.46 14.45
CA TYR A 154 -13.82 -26.12 14.08
C TYR A 154 -13.86 -25.94 12.56
N LYS A 155 -14.59 -24.91 12.13
CA LYS A 155 -14.80 -24.52 10.74
C LYS A 155 -14.69 -23.00 10.59
N SER A 156 -14.41 -22.57 9.38
CA SER A 156 -14.36 -21.17 8.96
C SER A 156 -15.64 -20.76 8.24
N GLY A 157 -15.98 -19.49 8.39
CA GLY A 157 -17.05 -18.77 7.71
C GLY A 157 -16.76 -17.26 7.77
N TYR A 158 -17.79 -16.44 7.67
CA TYR A 158 -17.68 -14.98 7.75
C TYR A 158 -18.79 -14.36 8.60
N VAL A 159 -18.42 -13.33 9.35
CA VAL A 159 -19.34 -12.47 10.10
C VAL A 159 -19.42 -11.07 9.51
N ASP A 160 -20.49 -10.35 9.83
CA ASP A 160 -20.64 -8.92 9.54
C ASP A 160 -19.85 -8.06 10.55
N MET A 161 -19.90 -6.73 10.36
CA MET A 161 -19.34 -5.73 11.28
C MET A 161 -19.98 -5.72 12.70
N ASN A 162 -21.05 -6.47 12.93
CA ASN A 162 -21.68 -6.66 14.24
C ASN A 162 -21.42 -8.07 14.82
N LEU A 163 -20.48 -8.81 14.19
CA LEU A 163 -20.00 -10.13 14.57
C LEU A 163 -21.10 -11.23 14.51
N GLN A 164 -22.06 -11.07 13.61
CA GLN A 164 -23.13 -12.02 13.28
C GLN A 164 -22.79 -12.82 12.02
N TRP A 165 -23.05 -14.12 11.99
CA TRP A 165 -22.73 -14.98 10.84
C TRP A 165 -23.51 -14.59 9.58
N VAL A 166 -22.79 -14.21 8.52
CA VAL A 166 -23.32 -14.09 7.15
C VAL A 166 -23.11 -15.40 6.40
N ILE A 167 -21.95 -16.03 6.61
CA ILE A 167 -21.61 -17.37 6.12
C ILE A 167 -21.24 -18.21 7.34
N PRO A 168 -22.09 -19.16 7.79
CA PRO A 168 -21.82 -19.97 8.99
C PRO A 168 -20.56 -20.86 8.88
N PRO A 169 -20.03 -21.40 9.99
CA PRO A 169 -18.85 -22.28 10.03
C PRO A 169 -19.03 -23.54 9.16
N THR A 170 -18.56 -23.50 7.91
CA THR A 170 -18.83 -24.53 6.89
C THR A 170 -17.53 -25.09 6.29
N TYR A 171 -16.59 -24.20 5.98
CA TYR A 171 -15.36 -24.52 5.26
C TYR A 171 -14.23 -24.86 6.23
N ASN A 172 -13.25 -25.66 5.80
CA ASN A 172 -12.11 -26.02 6.67
C ASN A 172 -11.18 -24.82 6.91
N SER A 173 -11.10 -23.93 5.93
CA SER A 173 -10.39 -22.64 5.97
C SER A 173 -10.97 -21.77 4.85
N VAL A 174 -10.97 -20.45 5.02
CA VAL A 174 -11.31 -19.46 3.98
C VAL A 174 -10.23 -18.38 3.91
N GLY A 175 -10.14 -17.68 2.77
CA GLY A 175 -9.27 -16.51 2.57
C GLY A 175 -10.02 -15.18 2.58
N ASP A 176 -9.37 -14.14 2.08
CA ASP A 176 -9.98 -12.81 1.90
C ASP A 176 -10.93 -12.79 0.69
N PHE A 177 -11.98 -11.98 0.76
CA PHE A 177 -12.79 -11.59 -0.40
C PHE A 177 -12.05 -10.60 -1.30
N HIS A 178 -12.09 -10.86 -2.60
CA HIS A 178 -11.63 -9.98 -3.67
C HIS A 178 -12.61 -10.02 -4.85
N GLN A 179 -13.15 -8.86 -5.22
CA GLN A 179 -14.20 -8.69 -6.23
C GLN A 179 -15.43 -9.59 -6.00
N GLY A 180 -15.79 -9.80 -4.73
CA GLY A 180 -16.94 -10.62 -4.32
C GLY A 180 -16.68 -12.14 -4.27
N PHE A 181 -15.45 -12.61 -4.54
CA PHE A 181 -15.05 -14.02 -4.45
C PHE A 181 -13.95 -14.24 -3.40
N ALA A 182 -13.95 -15.37 -2.70
CA ALA A 182 -12.87 -15.76 -1.78
C ALA A 182 -12.44 -17.22 -1.99
N GLU A 183 -11.19 -17.57 -1.66
CA GLU A 183 -10.76 -18.97 -1.61
C GLU A 183 -11.38 -19.70 -0.41
N ALA A 184 -11.88 -20.91 -0.62
CA ALA A 184 -12.41 -21.76 0.45
C ALA A 184 -11.94 -23.21 0.30
N PHE A 185 -11.61 -23.84 1.42
CA PHE A 185 -11.04 -25.19 1.48
C PHE A 185 -12.02 -26.21 2.03
N VAL A 186 -12.06 -27.38 1.42
CA VAL A 186 -12.89 -28.52 1.82
C VAL A 186 -12.05 -29.80 1.82
N GLY A 187 -12.17 -30.61 2.87
CA GLY A 187 -11.47 -31.90 2.98
C GLY A 187 -10.74 -32.07 4.32
N ASP A 188 -9.72 -32.90 4.32
CA ASP A 188 -8.72 -33.05 5.39
C ASP A 188 -7.36 -32.49 4.92
N GLN A 189 -6.25 -32.87 5.56
CA GLN A 189 -4.90 -32.40 5.17
C GLN A 189 -4.39 -33.09 3.89
N ASP A 190 -4.80 -34.34 3.66
CA ASP A 190 -4.28 -35.21 2.60
C ASP A 190 -5.13 -35.10 1.30
N HIS A 191 -6.42 -34.77 1.46
CA HIS A 191 -7.41 -34.63 0.38
C HIS A 191 -7.95 -33.20 0.26
N ARG A 192 -7.15 -32.21 0.63
CA ARG A 192 -7.51 -30.78 0.56
C ARG A 192 -7.88 -30.37 -0.87
N LYS A 193 -9.12 -29.92 -1.06
CA LYS A 193 -9.61 -29.32 -2.32
C LYS A 193 -9.98 -27.86 -2.10
N ILE A 194 -9.92 -27.07 -3.17
CA ILE A 194 -10.24 -25.64 -3.15
C ILE A 194 -11.46 -25.36 -4.03
N THR A 195 -12.16 -24.28 -3.71
CA THR A 195 -13.19 -23.65 -4.55
C THR A 195 -13.15 -22.15 -4.32
N LEU A 196 -13.64 -21.35 -5.27
CA LEU A 196 -14.02 -19.97 -4.98
C LEU A 196 -15.48 -19.92 -4.51
N ILE A 197 -15.74 -19.19 -3.44
CA ILE A 197 -17.09 -18.92 -2.92
C ILE A 197 -17.47 -17.46 -3.13
N ASP A 198 -18.76 -17.18 -3.27
CA ASP A 198 -19.28 -15.80 -3.23
C ASP A 198 -19.63 -15.34 -1.80
N LYS A 199 -20.07 -14.08 -1.65
CA LYS A 199 -20.53 -13.50 -0.38
C LYS A 199 -21.77 -14.16 0.26
N THR A 200 -22.44 -15.08 -0.42
CA THR A 200 -23.49 -15.94 0.17
C THR A 200 -22.94 -17.28 0.68
N GLY A 201 -21.62 -17.49 0.56
CA GLY A 201 -20.94 -18.73 0.90
C GLY A 201 -21.14 -19.84 -0.15
N LYS A 202 -21.71 -19.53 -1.31
CA LYS A 202 -22.00 -20.50 -2.36
C LYS A 202 -20.77 -20.73 -3.24
N MET A 203 -20.40 -21.99 -3.43
CA MET A 203 -19.34 -22.40 -4.35
C MET A 203 -19.64 -21.96 -5.79
N ARG A 204 -18.65 -21.35 -6.45
CA ARG A 204 -18.71 -20.83 -7.83
C ARG A 204 -17.78 -21.58 -8.79
N THR A 205 -16.71 -22.17 -8.31
CA THR A 205 -15.97 -23.21 -9.03
C THR A 205 -16.34 -24.61 -8.53
N PRO A 206 -16.17 -25.68 -9.33
CA PRO A 206 -16.04 -27.03 -8.82
C PRO A 206 -14.91 -27.14 -7.77
N LEU A 207 -14.91 -28.23 -6.99
CA LEU A 207 -13.80 -28.56 -6.10
C LEU A 207 -12.56 -28.97 -6.92
N ILE A 208 -11.63 -28.04 -7.08
CA ILE A 208 -10.42 -28.19 -7.89
C ILE A 208 -9.22 -28.67 -7.05
N PRO A 209 -8.32 -29.49 -7.61
CA PRO A 209 -7.03 -29.79 -7.01
C PRO A 209 -6.13 -28.55 -6.92
N GLY A 210 -5.35 -28.44 -5.84
CA GLY A 210 -4.35 -27.39 -5.63
C GLY A 210 -4.05 -27.18 -4.14
N ILE A 211 -3.00 -26.40 -3.87
CA ILE A 211 -2.63 -25.99 -2.50
C ILE A 211 -3.26 -24.65 -2.12
N ARG A 212 -3.31 -23.68 -3.06
CA ARG A 212 -3.83 -22.33 -2.80
C ARG A 212 -4.34 -21.62 -4.05
N LEU A 213 -5.27 -20.67 -3.90
CA LEU A 213 -5.62 -19.67 -4.91
C LEU A 213 -5.15 -18.27 -4.45
N PHE A 214 -4.50 -17.53 -5.35
CA PHE A 214 -4.09 -16.14 -5.10
C PHE A 214 -4.84 -15.21 -6.05
N TRP A 215 -5.66 -14.28 -5.53
CA TRP A 215 -6.23 -13.22 -6.37
C TRP A 215 -5.12 -12.33 -6.92
N LEU A 216 -5.15 -12.05 -8.24
CA LEU A 216 -4.22 -11.14 -8.89
C LEU A 216 -4.90 -9.83 -9.31
N TYR A 217 -5.95 -9.91 -10.12
CA TYR A 217 -6.63 -8.75 -10.70
C TYR A 217 -8.02 -9.13 -11.22
N ASP A 218 -9.04 -8.30 -10.99
CA ASP A 218 -10.41 -8.52 -11.46
C ASP A 218 -10.89 -9.96 -11.16
N ASN A 219 -11.31 -10.74 -12.18
CA ASN A 219 -11.72 -12.14 -12.04
C ASN A 219 -10.58 -13.15 -12.16
N LYS A 220 -9.31 -12.71 -12.20
CA LYS A 220 -8.13 -13.56 -12.40
C LYS A 220 -7.52 -14.01 -11.08
N TRP A 221 -7.41 -15.33 -10.91
CA TRP A 221 -6.79 -15.97 -9.75
C TRP A 221 -5.67 -16.91 -10.21
N LEU A 222 -4.57 -16.99 -9.46
CA LEU A 222 -3.50 -17.92 -9.70
C LEU A 222 -3.68 -19.17 -8.84
N ARG A 223 -3.91 -20.32 -9.48
CA ARG A 223 -3.99 -21.64 -8.84
C ARG A 223 -2.62 -22.25 -8.69
N TRP A 224 -2.13 -22.35 -7.46
CA TRP A 224 -0.88 -23.01 -7.13
C TRP A 224 -1.11 -24.50 -6.86
N THR A 225 -0.48 -25.35 -7.67
CA THR A 225 -0.68 -26.81 -7.73
C THR A 225 0.27 -27.58 -6.82
N GLY A 226 1.58 -27.24 -6.85
CA GLY A 226 2.49 -27.38 -5.71
C GLY A 226 3.58 -28.46 -5.74
N LYS A 227 4.76 -28.05 -5.25
CA LYS A 227 6.00 -28.80 -4.96
C LYS A 227 6.67 -29.57 -6.13
N PRO A 228 7.98 -29.33 -6.40
CA PRO A 228 8.92 -28.45 -5.68
C PRO A 228 8.69 -26.95 -5.98
N PHE A 229 9.41 -26.08 -5.26
CA PHE A 229 9.28 -24.60 -5.27
C PHE A 229 9.65 -23.90 -6.61
N LYS A 230 9.69 -24.62 -7.73
CA LYS A 230 9.93 -24.06 -9.08
C LYS A 230 8.76 -24.26 -10.05
N GLU A 231 7.72 -24.99 -9.65
CA GLU A 231 6.61 -25.29 -10.55
C GLU A 231 5.51 -24.21 -10.46
N LYS A 232 5.53 -23.36 -11.50
CA LYS A 232 4.44 -23.24 -12.48
C LYS A 232 3.03 -23.40 -11.92
N SER A 233 2.26 -22.31 -11.97
CA SER A 233 0.86 -22.25 -11.54
C SER A 233 -0.07 -22.04 -12.75
N ASP A 234 -1.38 -22.21 -12.56
CA ASP A 234 -2.37 -21.92 -13.61
C ASP A 234 -3.07 -20.59 -13.30
N LEU A 235 -3.13 -19.68 -14.27
CA LEU A 235 -4.06 -18.57 -14.22
C LEU A 235 -5.47 -19.09 -14.55
N ILE A 236 -6.41 -18.90 -13.62
CA ILE A 236 -7.81 -19.28 -13.75
C ILE A 236 -8.75 -18.07 -13.64
N ASP A 237 -9.98 -18.23 -14.12
CA ASP A 237 -11.07 -17.29 -13.87
C ASP A 237 -11.87 -17.65 -12.59
N THR A 238 -12.97 -16.93 -12.34
CA THR A 238 -13.90 -17.19 -11.23
C THR A 238 -14.86 -18.38 -11.45
N THR A 239 -14.84 -19.03 -12.63
CA THR A 239 -15.54 -20.30 -12.87
C THR A 239 -14.63 -21.52 -12.64
N GLY A 240 -13.31 -21.31 -12.63
CA GLY A 240 -12.29 -22.36 -12.53
C GLY A 240 -11.73 -22.79 -13.89
N GLN A 241 -12.09 -22.10 -14.97
CA GLN A 241 -11.50 -22.30 -16.30
C GLN A 241 -10.02 -21.86 -16.27
N VAL A 242 -9.13 -22.73 -16.77
CA VAL A 242 -7.72 -22.38 -16.97
C VAL A 242 -7.61 -21.46 -18.19
N LEU A 243 -7.09 -20.25 -17.95
CA LEU A 243 -6.87 -19.21 -18.96
C LEU A 243 -5.43 -19.27 -19.51
N ILE A 244 -4.45 -19.46 -18.62
CA ILE A 244 -3.04 -19.68 -18.97
C ILE A 244 -2.49 -20.72 -18.00
N SER A 245 -2.19 -21.92 -18.48
CA SER A 245 -1.51 -22.95 -17.68
C SER A 245 -0.01 -22.68 -17.57
N ASP A 246 0.68 -23.34 -16.65
CA ASP A 246 2.16 -23.44 -16.64
C ASP A 246 2.92 -22.10 -16.50
N ILE A 247 2.31 -21.09 -15.88
CA ILE A 247 2.84 -19.73 -15.76
C ILE A 247 3.49 -19.46 -14.39
N TYR A 248 4.62 -18.75 -14.41
CA TYR A 248 5.22 -18.12 -13.22
C TYR A 248 4.98 -16.61 -13.26
N THR A 249 4.49 -16.04 -12.15
CA THR A 249 4.21 -14.60 -12.00
C THR A 249 4.33 -14.21 -10.52
N ALA A 250 4.49 -12.91 -10.23
CA ALA A 250 4.51 -12.40 -8.86
C ALA A 250 3.14 -12.58 -8.17
N ILE A 251 3.12 -13.21 -6.99
CA ILE A 251 1.91 -13.41 -6.16
C ILE A 251 1.77 -12.40 -5.02
N ASN A 252 2.79 -11.56 -4.81
CA ASN A 252 2.80 -10.52 -3.77
C ASN A 252 2.11 -9.23 -4.24
N GLU A 253 1.78 -9.14 -5.53
CA GLU A 253 1.21 -7.97 -6.20
C GLU A 253 -0.28 -8.22 -6.47
N LYS A 254 -1.13 -7.80 -5.53
CA LYS A 254 -2.60 -7.88 -5.62
C LYS A 254 -3.19 -6.61 -6.22
N GLY A 255 -4.23 -6.73 -7.04
CA GLY A 255 -4.95 -5.63 -7.69
C GLY A 255 -4.24 -5.02 -8.90
N ILE A 256 -3.12 -5.59 -9.34
CA ILE A 256 -2.26 -5.03 -10.38
C ILE A 256 -2.58 -5.66 -11.73
N ARG A 257 -3.05 -4.86 -12.69
CA ARG A 257 -3.45 -5.31 -14.03
C ARG A 257 -2.30 -5.95 -14.83
N ILE A 258 -1.08 -5.42 -14.70
CA ILE A 258 0.06 -5.80 -15.54
C ILE A 258 1.18 -6.34 -14.65
N VAL A 259 1.53 -7.60 -14.84
CA VAL A 259 2.45 -8.35 -13.98
C VAL A 259 3.62 -8.94 -14.78
N PRO A 260 4.82 -9.08 -14.18
CA PRO A 260 5.91 -9.81 -14.81
C PRO A 260 5.58 -11.31 -14.90
N TYR A 261 5.80 -11.93 -16.07
CA TYR A 261 5.60 -13.37 -16.28
C TYR A 261 6.86 -14.07 -16.79
N SER A 262 6.93 -15.38 -16.53
CA SER A 262 7.81 -16.33 -17.20
C SER A 262 7.04 -17.61 -17.55
N GLN A 263 7.19 -18.10 -18.77
CA GLN A 263 6.53 -19.33 -19.26
C GLN A 263 7.30 -19.89 -20.46
N GLY A 264 7.52 -21.21 -20.51
CA GLY A 264 8.10 -21.88 -21.70
C GLY A 264 9.53 -21.44 -22.09
N GLY A 265 10.23 -20.66 -21.25
CA GLY A 265 11.51 -20.01 -21.58
C GLY A 265 11.38 -18.57 -22.07
N GLU A 266 10.17 -18.10 -22.37
CA GLU A 266 9.88 -16.68 -22.58
C GLU A 266 9.69 -15.95 -21.25
N SER A 267 9.90 -14.63 -21.25
CA SER A 267 9.56 -13.74 -20.12
C SER A 267 9.23 -12.33 -20.61
N GLY A 268 8.46 -11.59 -19.82
CA GLY A 268 7.98 -10.26 -20.21
C GLY A 268 6.86 -9.76 -19.28
N LEU A 269 5.97 -8.93 -19.81
CA LEU A 269 4.79 -8.45 -19.09
C LEU A 269 3.52 -9.12 -19.60
N LEU A 270 2.61 -9.47 -18.69
CA LEU A 270 1.28 -10.00 -18.98
C LEU A 270 0.22 -8.98 -18.53
N ASP A 271 -0.65 -8.57 -19.44
CA ASP A 271 -1.88 -7.85 -19.12
C ASP A 271 -2.98 -8.85 -18.71
N LEU A 272 -3.40 -8.79 -17.45
CA LEU A 272 -4.41 -9.68 -16.86
C LEU A 272 -5.85 -9.33 -17.27
N GLU A 273 -6.11 -8.16 -17.87
CA GLU A 273 -7.40 -7.88 -18.49
C GLU A 273 -7.52 -8.61 -19.84
N THR A 274 -6.57 -8.36 -20.74
CA THR A 274 -6.60 -8.84 -22.14
C THR A 274 -5.94 -10.20 -22.37
N LEU A 275 -5.28 -10.76 -21.34
CA LEU A 275 -4.37 -11.91 -21.41
C LEU A 275 -3.20 -11.74 -22.40
N LYS A 276 -2.95 -10.51 -22.86
CA LYS A 276 -1.88 -10.21 -23.83
C LYS A 276 -0.53 -10.27 -23.14
N LYS A 277 0.35 -11.11 -23.67
CA LYS A 277 1.79 -11.10 -23.37
C LYS A 277 2.50 -10.06 -24.22
N ASN A 278 3.39 -9.30 -23.60
CA ASN A 278 4.39 -8.46 -24.24
C ASN A 278 5.77 -9.05 -23.86
N PRO A 279 6.34 -9.96 -24.68
CA PRO A 279 7.65 -10.55 -24.40
C PRO A 279 8.74 -9.48 -24.42
N ILE A 280 9.69 -9.56 -23.48
CA ILE A 280 10.83 -8.63 -23.39
C ILE A 280 12.10 -9.46 -23.63
N PRO A 281 12.78 -9.33 -24.78
CA PRO A 281 13.80 -10.27 -25.26
C PRO A 281 15.15 -10.11 -24.53
N LEU A 282 15.21 -10.52 -23.25
CA LEU A 282 16.37 -10.39 -22.38
C LEU A 282 16.62 -11.67 -21.57
N ALA A 283 17.88 -12.09 -21.52
CA ALA A 283 18.26 -13.48 -21.21
C ALA A 283 18.35 -13.84 -19.72
N ASP A 284 18.61 -12.88 -18.82
CA ASP A 284 19.12 -13.14 -17.46
C ASP A 284 18.40 -12.34 -16.36
N TYR A 285 17.09 -12.13 -16.48
CA TYR A 285 16.32 -11.43 -15.45
C TYR A 285 16.23 -12.23 -14.15
N ASN A 286 16.83 -11.66 -13.09
CA ASN A 286 16.79 -12.22 -11.73
C ASN A 286 16.08 -11.30 -10.71
N TYR A 287 15.62 -10.11 -11.12
CA TYR A 287 14.94 -9.15 -10.25
C TYR A 287 14.20 -8.07 -11.05
N SER A 288 13.01 -7.69 -10.57
CA SER A 288 12.28 -6.48 -10.95
C SER A 288 11.70 -5.84 -9.68
N THR A 289 11.37 -4.55 -9.74
CA THR A 289 10.45 -3.95 -8.76
C THR A 289 9.01 -4.34 -9.09
N ASN A 290 8.10 -4.12 -8.14
CA ASN A 290 6.66 -4.15 -8.39
C ASN A 290 6.27 -3.19 -9.52
N PHE A 291 5.16 -3.47 -10.20
CA PHE A 291 4.53 -2.52 -11.12
C PHE A 291 3.83 -1.41 -10.34
N SER A 292 4.25 -0.15 -10.56
CA SER A 292 3.68 0.99 -9.85
C SER A 292 3.74 2.24 -10.72
N ASP A 293 2.76 3.14 -10.55
CA ASP A 293 2.76 4.46 -11.20
C ASP A 293 2.80 4.42 -12.75
N GLY A 294 2.49 3.28 -13.38
CA GLY A 294 2.55 3.06 -14.84
C GLY A 294 3.85 2.44 -15.35
N VAL A 295 4.79 2.06 -14.48
CA VAL A 295 6.13 1.55 -14.84
C VAL A 295 6.62 0.47 -13.86
N LEU A 296 7.69 -0.26 -14.23
CA LEU A 296 8.57 -0.96 -13.29
C LEU A 296 10.03 -0.93 -13.71
N TRP A 297 10.93 -1.14 -12.75
CA TRP A 297 12.34 -1.37 -13.00
C TRP A 297 12.59 -2.87 -13.23
N MET A 298 13.36 -3.20 -14.26
CA MET A 298 13.86 -4.54 -14.49
C MET A 298 15.39 -4.53 -14.50
N SER A 299 16.06 -5.48 -13.83
CA SER A 299 17.52 -5.48 -13.76
C SER A 299 18.14 -6.07 -15.04
N GLY A 300 18.76 -5.23 -15.86
CA GLY A 300 19.37 -5.60 -17.14
C GLY A 300 20.46 -6.67 -17.04
N LYS A 301 20.96 -7.10 -18.20
CA LYS A 301 21.91 -8.23 -18.34
C LYS A 301 23.05 -8.11 -17.34
N LYS A 302 23.34 -9.21 -16.64
CA LYS A 302 24.47 -9.30 -15.71
C LYS A 302 25.77 -9.11 -16.50
N SER A 303 26.45 -7.98 -16.28
CA SER A 303 27.81 -7.78 -16.79
C SER A 303 28.77 -8.82 -16.20
N ASN A 304 29.75 -9.24 -16.99
CA ASN A 304 30.77 -10.21 -16.56
C ASN A 304 31.76 -9.63 -15.53
N SER A 305 31.75 -8.32 -15.28
CA SER A 305 32.52 -7.71 -14.19
C SER A 305 31.76 -7.82 -12.87
N PRO A 306 32.36 -8.35 -11.79
CA PRO A 306 31.75 -8.36 -10.46
C PRO A 306 31.57 -6.96 -9.85
N HIS A 307 32.14 -5.92 -10.47
CA HIS A 307 32.01 -4.52 -10.06
C HIS A 307 31.14 -3.68 -11.02
N SER A 308 30.67 -4.25 -12.14
CA SER A 308 29.70 -3.54 -12.97
C SER A 308 28.35 -3.53 -12.26
N PRO A 309 27.74 -2.35 -12.03
CA PRO A 309 26.35 -2.30 -11.61
C PRO A 309 25.47 -2.96 -12.67
N LYS A 310 24.43 -3.67 -12.23
CA LYS A 310 23.28 -3.96 -13.09
C LYS A 310 22.77 -2.62 -13.63
N SER A 311 22.67 -2.47 -14.94
CA SER A 311 21.82 -1.42 -15.49
C SER A 311 20.36 -1.76 -15.18
N TRP A 312 19.52 -0.74 -15.11
CA TRP A 312 18.10 -0.88 -14.84
C TRP A 312 17.33 -0.28 -15.99
N LEU A 313 16.45 -1.09 -16.57
CA LEU A 313 15.52 -0.64 -17.59
C LEU A 313 14.25 -0.19 -16.87
N LEU A 314 13.85 1.06 -17.06
CA LEU A 314 12.49 1.48 -16.71
C LEU A 314 11.56 1.09 -17.85
N VAL A 315 10.58 0.25 -17.58
CA VAL A 315 9.68 -0.32 -18.59
C VAL A 315 8.24 0.07 -18.30
N ASN A 316 7.50 0.48 -19.33
CA ASN A 316 6.08 0.86 -19.22
C ASN A 316 5.12 -0.33 -19.35
N GLN A 317 3.82 -0.06 -19.18
CA GLN A 317 2.72 -1.04 -19.34
C GLN A 317 2.77 -1.84 -20.65
N GLN A 318 3.28 -1.23 -21.73
CA GLN A 318 3.34 -1.82 -23.07
C GLN A 318 4.60 -2.70 -23.29
N GLY A 319 5.48 -2.83 -22.29
CA GLY A 319 6.76 -3.53 -22.39
C GLY A 319 7.86 -2.71 -23.07
N GLN A 320 7.65 -1.40 -23.27
CA GLN A 320 8.64 -0.52 -23.89
C GLN A 320 9.60 0.02 -22.83
N THR A 321 10.90 -0.11 -23.06
CA THR A 321 11.93 0.58 -22.28
C THR A 321 11.80 2.09 -22.50
N LEU A 322 11.52 2.83 -21.43
CA LEU A 322 11.50 4.30 -21.43
C LEU A 322 12.92 4.87 -21.38
N PHE A 323 13.78 4.31 -20.52
CA PHE A 323 15.21 4.59 -20.47
C PHE A 323 15.98 3.46 -19.77
N GLU A 324 17.30 3.47 -19.95
CA GLU A 324 18.26 2.64 -19.21
C GLU A 324 19.09 3.55 -18.29
N ALA A 325 19.25 3.17 -17.02
CA ALA A 325 20.04 3.93 -16.06
C ALA A 325 20.92 3.03 -15.18
N SER A 326 21.98 3.61 -14.60
CA SER A 326 22.96 2.88 -13.79
C SER A 326 22.86 3.34 -12.33
N TYR A 327 21.95 2.71 -11.58
CA TYR A 327 21.74 2.97 -10.15
C TYR A 327 21.96 1.71 -9.30
N ARG A 328 22.20 1.90 -8.02
CA ARG A 328 22.11 0.85 -7.00
C ARG A 328 20.70 0.89 -6.41
N TYR A 329 20.05 -0.27 -6.35
CA TYR A 329 18.76 -0.51 -5.69
C TYR A 329 17.68 0.58 -5.93
N PRO A 330 17.24 0.81 -7.18
CA PRO A 330 16.13 1.71 -7.43
C PRO A 330 14.84 1.19 -6.77
N SER A 331 14.13 2.07 -6.08
CA SER A 331 12.80 1.79 -5.52
C SER A 331 11.72 1.82 -6.62
N PRO A 332 10.55 1.16 -6.44
CA PRO A 332 9.42 1.34 -7.34
C PRO A 332 9.03 2.82 -7.43
N PHE A 333 8.41 3.24 -8.53
CA PHE A 333 7.89 4.60 -8.67
C PHE A 333 6.61 4.79 -7.87
N TYR A 334 6.43 5.97 -7.26
CA TYR A 334 5.20 6.38 -6.59
C TYR A 334 4.98 7.89 -6.75
N GLN A 335 3.77 8.30 -7.15
CA GLN A 335 3.37 9.70 -7.39
C GLN A 335 4.32 10.49 -8.32
N GLY A 336 4.98 9.80 -9.26
CA GLY A 336 5.96 10.38 -10.20
C GLY A 336 7.43 10.15 -9.86
N PHE A 337 7.75 9.67 -8.65
CA PHE A 337 9.12 9.70 -8.09
C PHE A 337 9.68 8.32 -7.72
N SER A 338 10.99 8.17 -7.79
CA SER A 338 11.73 6.98 -7.32
C SER A 338 12.98 7.42 -6.56
N VAL A 339 13.18 6.86 -5.36
CA VAL A 339 14.44 6.96 -4.61
C VAL A 339 15.46 6.02 -5.24
N VAL A 340 16.66 6.54 -5.47
CA VAL A 340 17.77 5.83 -6.13
C VAL A 340 19.09 6.11 -5.39
N LEU A 341 19.98 5.12 -5.38
CA LEU A 341 21.34 5.26 -4.86
C LEU A 341 22.34 5.33 -6.03
N ASP A 342 23.31 6.24 -5.96
CA ASP A 342 24.43 6.27 -6.90
C ASP A 342 25.48 5.20 -6.56
N HIS A 343 26.59 5.14 -7.31
CA HIS A 343 27.65 4.15 -7.05
C HIS A 343 28.50 4.47 -5.82
N ASN A 344 28.65 5.75 -5.45
CA ASN A 344 29.36 6.19 -4.25
C ASN A 344 28.60 5.87 -2.95
N GLY A 345 27.29 5.64 -3.03
CA GLY A 345 26.42 5.46 -1.86
C GLY A 345 25.85 6.79 -1.36
N ASP A 346 25.52 7.70 -2.27
CA ASP A 346 24.65 8.85 -2.04
C ASP A 346 23.24 8.55 -2.55
N TYR A 347 22.24 8.93 -1.77
CA TYR A 347 20.84 8.87 -2.17
C TYR A 347 20.43 10.12 -2.94
N GLY A 348 19.57 9.93 -3.93
CA GLY A 348 18.84 10.98 -4.65
C GLY A 348 17.43 10.52 -4.99
N VAL A 349 16.65 11.41 -5.61
CA VAL A 349 15.30 11.11 -6.12
C VAL A 349 15.23 11.54 -7.57
N ILE A 350 14.61 10.71 -8.41
CA ILE A 350 14.39 10.99 -9.84
C ILE A 350 12.91 10.95 -10.23
N ASP A 351 12.56 11.65 -11.31
CA ASP A 351 11.26 11.53 -11.97
C ASP A 351 11.24 10.38 -13.01
N LYS A 352 10.05 10.09 -13.57
CA LYS A 352 9.85 9.09 -14.65
C LYS A 352 10.57 9.40 -15.96
N ASN A 353 11.21 10.56 -16.09
CA ASN A 353 12.02 10.97 -17.24
C ASN A 353 13.54 10.92 -16.91
N ASN A 354 13.91 10.26 -15.81
CA ASN A 354 15.27 10.19 -15.26
C ASN A 354 15.88 11.55 -14.86
N ARG A 355 15.05 12.57 -14.61
CA ARG A 355 15.52 13.88 -14.14
C ARG A 355 15.74 13.84 -12.64
N ILE A 356 16.87 14.37 -12.19
CA ILE A 356 17.22 14.50 -10.78
C ILE A 356 16.31 15.55 -10.12
N VAL A 357 15.48 15.10 -9.17
CA VAL A 357 14.58 15.91 -8.35
C VAL A 357 15.27 16.31 -7.04
N PHE A 358 15.94 15.34 -6.39
CA PHE A 358 16.87 15.58 -5.28
C PHE A 358 18.26 15.04 -5.65
N PRO A 359 19.32 15.86 -5.57
CA PRO A 359 20.67 15.48 -5.98
C PRO A 359 21.30 14.42 -5.07
N PHE A 360 22.31 13.73 -5.59
CA PHE A 360 23.06 12.69 -4.87
C PHE A 360 24.03 13.31 -3.83
N GLU A 361 23.47 13.80 -2.73
CA GLU A 361 24.20 14.37 -1.57
C GLU A 361 23.68 13.85 -0.20
N TYR A 362 22.66 12.99 -0.22
CA TYR A 362 21.95 12.53 0.97
C TYR A 362 22.55 11.21 1.48
N LYS A 363 22.78 11.17 2.80
CA LYS A 363 23.13 9.95 3.53
C LYS A 363 21.94 8.98 3.58
N ASP A 364 20.73 9.53 3.60
CA ASP A 364 19.48 8.79 3.78
C ASP A 364 18.29 9.62 3.27
N ILE A 365 17.31 8.94 2.66
CA ILE A 365 16.05 9.51 2.16
C ILE A 365 14.92 8.54 2.57
N GLN A 366 14.00 9.01 3.41
CA GLN A 366 12.88 8.22 3.93
C GLN A 366 11.53 8.86 3.61
N THR A 367 10.46 8.06 3.56
CA THR A 367 9.08 8.56 3.53
C THR A 367 8.60 8.83 4.95
N PRO A 368 7.84 9.90 5.24
CA PRO A 368 7.37 10.15 6.60
C PRO A 368 6.30 9.17 7.09
N TRP A 369 5.58 8.49 6.18
CA TRP A 369 4.50 7.58 6.52
C TRP A 369 4.98 6.12 6.64
N LEU A 370 5.09 5.65 7.88
CA LEU A 370 5.27 4.23 8.20
C LEU A 370 3.90 3.55 8.34
N THR A 371 3.68 2.46 7.60
CA THR A 371 2.56 1.55 7.86
C THR A 371 2.91 0.58 9.00
N TRP A 372 1.91 -0.12 9.55
CA TRP A 372 2.14 -1.19 10.54
C TRP A 372 3.02 -2.33 10.01
N ALA A 373 3.05 -2.54 8.69
CA ALA A 373 3.89 -3.52 8.02
C ALA A 373 5.31 -3.01 7.71
N GLN A 374 5.66 -1.79 8.13
CA GLN A 374 6.89 -1.06 7.78
C GLN A 374 7.12 -0.88 6.27
N THR A 375 6.10 -1.13 5.44
CA THR A 375 6.14 -0.75 4.03
C THR A 375 6.10 0.78 3.94
N PRO A 376 7.07 1.43 3.28
CA PRO A 376 7.05 2.89 3.14
C PRO A 376 5.88 3.27 2.24
N ASN A 377 4.96 4.11 2.72
CA ASN A 377 3.93 4.68 1.86
C ASN A 377 4.52 5.88 1.13
N PHE A 378 5.21 5.61 0.02
CA PHE A 378 5.85 6.63 -0.80
C PHE A 378 4.84 7.61 -1.40
N GLY A 379 5.18 8.89 -1.37
CA GLY A 379 4.39 9.99 -1.91
C GLY A 379 5.26 11.21 -2.14
N ASP A 380 4.66 12.37 -2.38
CA ASP A 380 5.38 13.61 -2.73
C ASP A 380 6.14 14.29 -1.58
N VAL A 381 6.42 13.62 -0.45
CA VAL A 381 7.10 14.19 0.73
C VAL A 381 8.17 13.26 1.28
N TRP A 382 9.31 13.86 1.65
CA TRP A 382 10.57 13.16 1.95
C TRP A 382 11.22 13.70 3.21
N TRP A 383 11.70 12.81 4.08
CA TRP A 383 12.72 13.10 5.07
C TRP A 383 14.10 12.95 4.42
N LEU A 384 14.87 14.03 4.44
CA LEU A 384 16.16 14.14 3.79
C LEU A 384 17.27 14.36 4.84
N THR A 385 18.28 13.49 4.85
CA THR A 385 19.43 13.59 5.77
C THR A 385 20.71 13.81 4.98
N LYS A 386 21.31 15.01 5.00
CA LYS A 386 22.54 15.32 4.25
C LYS A 386 23.78 14.73 4.90
N LYS A 387 24.77 14.30 4.10
CA LYS A 387 26.07 13.82 4.65
C LYS A 387 26.83 14.91 5.44
N SER A 388 26.65 16.17 5.07
CA SER A 388 27.30 17.33 5.72
C SER A 388 26.65 17.79 7.03
N THR A 389 25.37 17.42 7.28
CA THR A 389 24.63 17.81 8.49
C THR A 389 23.87 16.60 9.05
N PRO A 390 24.57 15.55 9.54
CA PRO A 390 23.95 14.27 9.90
C PRO A 390 22.99 14.34 11.09
N ASP A 391 23.10 15.37 11.93
CA ASP A 391 22.20 15.66 13.06
C ASP A 391 20.99 16.51 12.66
N ALA A 392 20.77 16.80 11.37
CA ALA A 392 19.62 17.56 10.88
C ALA A 392 18.86 16.78 9.80
N GLN A 393 17.53 16.68 9.95
CA GLN A 393 16.64 16.09 8.96
C GLN A 393 15.67 17.13 8.43
N GLN A 394 15.56 17.24 7.11
CA GLN A 394 14.70 18.19 6.43
C GLN A 394 13.51 17.47 5.82
N LEU A 395 12.30 17.93 6.15
CA LEU A 395 11.06 17.46 5.55
C LEU A 395 10.73 18.36 4.36
N MET A 396 10.80 17.82 3.14
CA MET A 396 10.53 18.58 1.90
C MET A 396 9.51 17.86 1.03
N ASN A 397 8.72 18.61 0.26
CA ASN A 397 7.93 18.01 -0.82
C ASN A 397 8.79 17.80 -2.09
N SER A 398 8.28 17.05 -3.07
CA SER A 398 8.97 16.80 -4.36
C SER A 398 9.21 18.04 -5.23
N SER A 399 8.68 19.22 -4.87
CA SER A 399 9.04 20.49 -5.51
C SER A 399 10.20 21.21 -4.81
N GLY A 400 10.94 20.51 -3.93
CA GLY A 400 12.05 21.07 -3.15
C GLY A 400 11.64 22.08 -2.06
N LYS A 401 10.34 22.20 -1.76
CA LYS A 401 9.84 23.14 -0.75
C LYS A 401 9.96 22.51 0.64
N LEU A 402 10.74 23.15 1.50
CA LEU A 402 10.81 22.83 2.92
C LEU A 402 9.43 22.98 3.59
N ILE A 403 9.08 22.00 4.42
CA ILE A 403 7.89 21.98 5.28
C ILE A 403 8.32 22.17 6.74
N ALA A 404 9.27 21.35 7.20
CA ALA A 404 9.82 21.37 8.54
C ALA A 404 11.28 20.89 8.57
N THR A 405 11.98 21.19 9.67
CA THR A 405 13.31 20.67 9.99
C THR A 405 13.28 20.09 11.40
N VAL A 406 13.82 18.89 11.59
CA VAL A 406 14.13 18.34 12.92
C VAL A 406 15.64 18.47 13.10
N GLN A 407 16.05 19.34 14.02
CA GLN A 407 17.43 19.40 14.47
C GLN A 407 17.57 18.49 15.68
N HIS A 408 18.34 17.41 15.53
CA HIS A 408 18.68 16.48 16.60
C HIS A 408 19.81 17.02 17.48
N ARG A 409 19.94 16.47 18.69
CA ARG A 409 21.06 16.71 19.63
C ARG A 409 21.35 18.18 19.98
N VAL A 410 20.33 19.04 20.07
CA VAL A 410 20.56 20.47 20.41
C VAL A 410 20.85 20.64 21.90
N VAL A 411 22.14 20.68 22.26
CA VAL A 411 22.60 20.99 23.62
C VAL A 411 22.21 22.42 24.00
N GLN A 412 21.44 22.58 25.08
CA GLN A 412 21.13 23.89 25.69
C GLN A 412 22.19 24.24 26.74
N LYS A 413 22.37 25.51 27.10
CA LYS A 413 23.38 25.89 28.11
C LYS A 413 22.97 25.42 29.50
N LYS A 414 23.97 25.21 30.38
CA LYS A 414 23.74 24.88 31.79
C LYS A 414 22.95 26.01 32.47
N GLY A 415 21.72 25.72 32.89
CA GLY A 415 20.80 26.70 33.49
C GLY A 415 19.67 27.17 32.54
N GLU A 416 19.78 26.92 31.24
CA GLU A 416 18.64 27.03 30.31
C GLU A 416 17.72 25.80 30.47
N PRO A 417 16.41 25.90 30.15
CA PRO A 417 15.53 24.75 30.09
C PRO A 417 16.11 23.65 29.19
N CYS A 418 15.94 22.39 29.58
CA CYS A 418 16.59 21.23 28.94
C CYS A 418 18.13 21.16 29.06
N GLY A 419 18.81 22.08 29.77
CA GLY A 419 20.27 22.05 30.00
C GLY A 419 20.80 20.83 30.78
N ARG A 420 19.92 19.91 31.20
CA ARG A 420 20.26 18.59 31.77
C ARG A 420 20.48 17.49 30.72
N TYR A 421 19.99 17.67 29.49
CA TYR A 421 20.12 16.68 28.43
C TYR A 421 21.50 16.81 27.77
N THR A 422 22.48 16.08 28.29
CA THR A 422 23.88 16.13 27.84
C THR A 422 24.09 15.70 26.38
N ASN A 423 23.23 14.81 25.88
CA ASN A 423 23.18 14.40 24.47
C ASN A 423 22.38 15.37 23.59
N GLY A 424 21.92 16.50 24.15
CA GLY A 424 21.01 17.44 23.53
C GLY A 424 19.55 16.94 23.47
N ILE A 425 18.69 17.73 22.84
CA ILE A 425 17.26 17.47 22.64
C ILE A 425 16.84 17.87 21.23
N GLU A 426 15.83 17.23 20.65
CA GLU A 426 15.33 17.61 19.32
C GLU A 426 14.59 18.95 19.37
N ILE A 427 14.82 19.79 18.37
CA ILE A 427 14.01 20.99 18.11
C ILE A 427 13.40 20.86 16.72
N VAL A 428 12.07 20.87 16.67
CA VAL A 428 11.29 20.90 15.42
C VAL A 428 10.99 22.35 15.07
N THR A 429 11.35 22.77 13.85
CA THR A 429 10.97 24.07 13.28
C THR A 429 10.21 23.88 11.99
N ASN A 430 9.32 24.80 11.65
CA ASN A 430 8.70 24.84 10.32
C ASN A 430 9.53 25.68 9.34
N ALA A 431 9.10 25.70 8.07
CA ALA A 431 9.75 26.46 6.99
C ALA A 431 9.89 27.99 7.24
N LYS A 432 9.19 28.56 8.23
CA LYS A 432 9.32 29.97 8.67
C LYS A 432 10.24 30.14 9.89
N GLY A 433 10.94 29.08 10.32
CA GLY A 433 11.78 29.07 11.52
C GLY A 433 11.02 29.02 12.86
N LYS A 434 9.68 28.96 12.85
CA LYS A 434 8.87 28.87 14.07
C LYS A 434 9.10 27.50 14.71
N ARG A 435 9.52 27.47 15.98
CA ARG A 435 9.55 26.23 16.79
C ARG A 435 8.14 25.67 16.93
N LEU A 436 7.98 24.38 16.64
CA LEU A 436 6.74 23.64 16.89
C LEU A 436 6.82 22.99 18.27
N TRP A 437 5.68 22.88 18.94
CA TRP A 437 5.51 22.15 20.21
C TRP A 437 6.49 22.54 21.34
N GLU A 438 6.89 23.82 21.35
CA GLU A 438 7.88 24.34 22.31
C GLU A 438 7.39 24.25 23.76
N LYS A 439 6.07 24.35 24.00
CA LYS A 439 5.46 24.16 25.32
C LYS A 439 5.69 22.73 25.79
N GLU A 440 5.30 21.75 24.97
CA GLU A 440 5.37 20.33 25.26
C GLU A 440 6.83 19.88 25.47
N ARG A 441 7.77 20.48 24.71
CA ARG A 441 9.23 20.30 24.90
C ARG A 441 9.70 20.80 26.26
N LEU A 442 9.28 22.01 26.65
CA LEU A 442 9.66 22.60 27.94
C LEU A 442 9.05 21.82 29.12
N GLU A 443 7.81 21.34 29.00
CA GLU A 443 7.16 20.46 29.99
C GLU A 443 7.83 19.07 30.09
N ALA A 444 8.34 18.53 28.98
CA ALA A 444 9.17 17.33 29.01
C ALA A 444 10.51 17.57 29.74
N CYS A 445 11.11 18.75 29.58
CA CYS A 445 12.36 19.09 30.23
C CYS A 445 12.27 19.39 31.74
N GLN A 446 11.07 19.44 32.31
CA GLN A 446 10.82 19.61 33.74
C GLN A 446 10.55 18.29 34.49
N ARG A 447 10.34 17.18 33.75
CA ARG A 447 10.07 15.83 34.28
C ARG A 447 11.38 15.07 34.49
#